data_AF-A0A7S1X5N6-F1
#
_entry.id   AF-A0A7S1X5N6-F1
#
_cell.length_a   1.000
_cell.length_b   1.000
_cell.length_c   1.000
_cell.angle_alpha   90.00
_cell.angle_beta   90.00
_cell.angle_gamma   90.00
#
_symmetry.space_group_name_H-M   'P 1'
#
loop_
_entity.id
_entity.type
_entity.pdbx_description
1 polymer ?
#
loop_
_entity_poly.entity_id
_entity_poly.type
_entity_poly.pdbx_seq_one_letter_code
_entity_poly.pdbx_strand_id
1 'polypeptide(L)'
;AWYDSHRDAILRSGERHQTGGGAEFAGGKRPDDEIDLFQFFSPSAFSGYNDGAKGFYTVYDALFSKLAEQESKAASSARTSQLPKFGLSAALHSEVSTFYAHWGSFATSKDFSWADQYNPASAPNRQVRRRMEEENKKFRKAARKEYNDTVRELVSYVKKVRLWAGMFLVVEVKVQCACLGSGCIALHGAMNGIPRGGHVLLDPANTTQGLHVL
;
A
#
# COMPACT_ATOMS: atom_id res chain seq x y z
N ALA A 1 2.08 -18.37 -0.22
CA ALA A 1 1.72 -17.55 0.95
C ALA A 1 2.81 -16.48 1.12
N TRP A 2 2.46 -15.21 0.93
CA TRP A 2 3.41 -14.08 1.06
C TRP A 2 3.55 -13.58 2.50
N TYR A 3 2.44 -13.67 3.24
CA TYR A 3 2.36 -13.31 4.65
C TYR A 3 3.30 -14.14 5.52
N ASP A 4 3.55 -15.41 5.16
CA ASP A 4 4.47 -16.29 5.90
C ASP A 4 5.95 -16.00 5.58
N SER A 5 6.28 -15.65 4.34
CA SER A 5 7.67 -15.34 3.95
C SER A 5 8.12 -13.95 4.43
N HIS A 6 7.19 -13.04 4.70
CA HIS A 6 7.47 -11.67 5.12
C HIS A 6 6.89 -11.31 6.50
N ARG A 7 6.34 -12.29 7.23
CA ARG A 7 5.80 -12.11 8.59
C ARG A 7 6.79 -11.41 9.50
N ASP A 8 8.05 -11.80 9.41
CA ASP A 8 9.09 -11.27 10.27
C ASP A 8 9.46 -9.82 9.92
N ALA A 9 9.30 -9.40 8.66
CA ALA A 9 9.51 -8.00 8.27
C ALA A 9 8.41 -7.10 8.86
N ILE A 10 7.17 -7.62 8.95
CA ILE A 10 6.01 -6.94 9.56
C ILE A 10 6.15 -6.85 11.09
N LEU A 11 6.60 -7.92 11.75
CA LEU A 11 6.88 -7.88 13.19
C LEU A 11 8.03 -6.92 13.52
N ARG A 12 9.05 -6.88 12.65
CA ARG A 12 10.18 -5.95 12.79
C ARG A 12 9.86 -4.52 12.37
N SER A 13 8.78 -4.26 11.63
CA SER A 13 8.35 -2.89 11.29
C SER A 13 7.50 -2.24 12.37
N GLY A 14 6.72 -3.05 13.13
CA GLY A 14 5.95 -2.59 14.29
C GLY A 14 6.79 -2.35 15.55
N GLU A 15 7.87 -3.11 15.73
CA GLU A 15 8.78 -2.98 16.87
C GLU A 15 10.05 -2.25 16.43
N ARG A 16 10.06 -0.91 16.59
CA ARG A 16 11.30 -0.11 16.57
C ARG A 16 12.13 -0.44 17.81
N HIS A 17 12.61 -1.67 17.91
CA HIS A 17 13.55 -2.09 18.93
C HIS A 17 14.54 -3.08 18.32
N GLN A 18 15.67 -2.51 17.87
CA GLN A 18 16.94 -3.22 17.92
C GLN A 18 17.12 -3.72 19.36
N THR A 19 17.24 -5.03 19.57
CA THR A 19 17.92 -5.68 20.71
C THR A 19 17.67 -7.20 20.64
N GLY A 20 18.64 -8.09 20.80
CA GLY A 20 20.01 -7.90 21.25
C GLY A 20 20.85 -9.18 21.16
N GLY A 21 22.15 -8.95 21.14
CA GLY A 21 23.22 -9.94 21.20
C GLY A 21 24.53 -9.15 21.12
N GLY A 22 25.14 -8.88 22.27
CA GLY A 22 26.14 -7.82 22.44
C GLY A 22 27.38 -7.94 21.54
N ALA A 23 27.78 -6.83 20.92
CA ALA A 23 29.16 -6.44 20.59
C ALA A 23 29.15 -5.17 19.70
N GLU A 24 29.70 -4.07 20.23
CA GLU A 24 30.51 -2.99 19.62
C GLU A 24 30.12 -2.28 18.30
N PHE A 25 29.23 -2.79 17.45
CA PHE A 25 28.75 -2.08 16.25
C PHE A 25 27.37 -2.62 15.83
N ALA A 26 26.30 -2.12 16.45
CA ALA A 26 24.96 -2.35 15.90
C ALA A 26 24.86 -1.53 14.61
N GLY A 27 24.59 -2.21 13.49
CA GLY A 27 24.48 -1.57 12.17
C GLY A 27 23.59 -0.32 12.15
N GLY A 28 23.73 0.48 11.09
CA GLY A 28 23.03 1.74 10.96
C GLY A 28 21.50 1.59 11.12
N LYS A 29 20.85 2.62 11.68
CA LYS A 29 19.40 2.67 11.74
C LYS A 29 18.84 2.79 10.31
N ARG A 30 17.82 1.98 9.98
CA ARG A 30 17.06 2.14 8.73
C ARG A 30 16.51 3.57 8.65
N PRO A 31 16.58 4.25 7.49
CA PRO A 31 16.11 5.63 7.37
C PRO A 31 14.63 5.77 7.76
N ASP A 32 14.29 6.76 8.60
CA ASP A 32 12.93 6.99 9.08
C ASP A 32 11.98 7.47 7.96
N ASP A 33 12.53 7.98 6.86
CA ASP A 33 11.80 8.41 5.68
C ASP A 33 11.45 7.25 4.74
N GLU A 34 11.92 6.01 4.99
CA GLU A 34 11.62 4.87 4.14
C GLU A 34 10.14 4.47 4.20
N ILE A 35 9.54 4.26 3.02
CA ILE A 35 8.11 3.96 2.92
C ILE A 35 7.86 2.52 3.36
N ASP A 36 6.96 2.34 4.32
CA ASP A 36 6.43 1.02 4.64
C ASP A 36 5.50 0.56 3.52
N LEU A 37 6.01 -0.33 2.66
CA LEU A 37 5.28 -0.91 1.54
C LEU A 37 4.22 -1.91 2.02
N PHE A 38 4.35 -2.47 3.22
CA PHE A 38 3.48 -3.55 3.71
C PHE A 38 2.03 -3.09 3.88
N GLN A 39 1.81 -1.86 4.32
CA GLN A 39 0.46 -1.31 4.50
C GLN A 39 -0.36 -1.29 3.19
N PHE A 40 0.31 -1.27 2.03
CA PHE A 40 -0.34 -1.20 0.72
C PHE A 40 -0.69 -2.57 0.13
N PHE A 41 -0.33 -3.67 0.79
CA PHE A 41 -0.80 -5.01 0.40
C PHE A 41 -2.21 -5.33 0.93
N SER A 42 -2.80 -4.44 1.73
CA SER A 42 -4.14 -4.61 2.28
C SER A 42 -5.22 -3.98 1.38
N PRO A 43 -6.37 -4.66 1.19
CA PRO A 43 -7.55 -4.05 0.56
C PRO A 43 -8.07 -2.82 1.32
N SER A 44 -7.75 -2.67 2.60
CA SER A 44 -8.11 -1.50 3.41
C SER A 44 -7.27 -0.25 3.13
N ALA A 45 -6.22 -0.36 2.30
CA ALA A 45 -5.34 0.76 1.95
C ALA A 45 -6.03 1.81 1.07
N PHE A 46 -7.11 1.45 0.39
CA PHE A 46 -7.87 2.33 -0.49
C PHE A 46 -9.37 2.10 -0.34
N SER A 47 -10.18 3.06 -0.77
CA SER A 47 -11.64 3.01 -0.73
C SER A 47 -12.22 3.16 -2.13
N GLY A 48 -12.62 2.04 -2.71
CA GLY A 48 -13.20 1.98 -4.05
C GLY A 48 -12.19 2.10 -5.19
N TYR A 49 -12.63 1.72 -6.38
CA TYR A 49 -11.83 1.74 -7.62
C TYR A 49 -12.10 2.99 -8.45
N ASN A 50 -11.98 4.16 -7.83
CA ASN A 50 -12.21 5.46 -8.48
C ASN A 50 -11.00 6.39 -8.30
N ASP A 51 -11.08 7.56 -8.92
CA ASP A 51 -10.07 8.64 -8.80
C ASP A 51 -10.37 9.60 -7.63
N GLY A 52 -11.17 9.16 -6.65
CA GLY A 52 -11.45 9.96 -5.46
C GLY A 52 -10.20 10.15 -4.59
N ALA A 53 -10.26 11.05 -3.60
CA ALA A 53 -9.12 11.38 -2.74
C ALA A 53 -8.50 10.17 -2.01
N LYS A 54 -9.32 9.15 -1.69
CA LYS A 54 -8.90 7.86 -1.12
C LYS A 54 -9.11 6.68 -2.06
N GLY A 55 -9.36 6.97 -3.34
CA GLY A 55 -9.57 5.95 -4.36
C GLY A 55 -8.28 5.21 -4.70
N PHE A 56 -8.44 4.01 -5.25
CA PHE A 56 -7.32 3.15 -5.65
C PHE A 56 -6.24 3.91 -6.44
N TYR A 57 -6.63 4.64 -7.50
CA TYR A 57 -5.67 5.28 -8.39
C TYR A 57 -4.86 6.37 -7.70
N THR A 58 -5.52 7.21 -6.89
CA THR A 58 -4.89 8.30 -6.14
C THR A 58 -3.90 7.78 -5.09
N VAL A 59 -4.25 6.72 -4.36
CA VAL A 59 -3.39 6.13 -3.32
C VAL A 59 -2.13 5.54 -3.92
N TYR A 60 -2.26 4.73 -4.98
CA TYR A 60 -1.10 4.11 -5.62
C TYR A 60 -0.28 5.10 -6.44
N ASP A 61 -0.88 6.09 -7.10
CA ASP A 61 -0.13 7.15 -7.79
C ASP A 61 0.73 7.96 -6.82
N ALA A 62 0.18 8.34 -5.66
CA ALA A 62 0.94 9.00 -4.61
C ALA A 62 2.08 8.12 -4.06
N LEU A 63 1.84 6.82 -3.87
CA LEU A 63 2.85 5.87 -3.43
C LEU A 63 4.02 5.75 -4.43
N PHE A 64 3.72 5.48 -5.70
CA PHE A 64 4.75 5.32 -6.72
C PHE A 64 5.48 6.63 -7.02
N SER A 65 4.80 7.78 -6.88
CA SER A 65 5.44 9.10 -6.94
C SER A 65 6.47 9.29 -5.82
N LYS A 66 6.13 8.92 -4.58
CA LYS A 66 7.08 8.96 -3.45
C LYS A 66 8.25 8.00 -3.65
N LEU A 67 8.00 6.79 -4.16
CA LEU A 67 9.06 5.84 -4.48
C LEU A 67 10.01 6.40 -5.55
N ALA A 68 9.47 6.99 -6.61
CA ALA A 68 10.25 7.64 -7.66
C ALA A 68 11.11 8.78 -7.10
N GLU A 69 10.57 9.59 -6.17
CA GLU A 69 11.30 10.67 -5.51
C GLU A 69 12.45 10.14 -4.62
N GLN A 70 12.23 9.05 -3.89
CA GLN A 70 13.30 8.45 -3.09
C GLN A 70 14.40 7.86 -3.97
N GLU A 71 14.04 7.21 -5.06
CA GLU A 71 15.00 6.66 -6.01
C GLU A 71 15.76 7.77 -6.73
N SER A 72 15.12 8.89 -7.05
CA SER A 72 15.81 10.02 -7.67
C SER A 72 16.81 10.69 -6.73
N LYS A 73 16.51 10.79 -5.43
CA LYS A 73 17.46 11.25 -4.40
C LYS A 73 18.63 10.29 -4.22
N ALA A 74 18.39 8.99 -4.28
CA ALA A 74 19.43 7.97 -4.13
C ALA A 74 20.30 7.81 -5.39
N ALA A 75 19.75 8.06 -6.57
CA ALA A 75 20.48 7.95 -7.83
C ALA A 75 21.37 9.19 -8.05
N SER A 76 22.68 8.99 -8.00
CA SER A 76 23.68 10.00 -8.36
C SER A 76 23.76 10.30 -9.88
N SER A 77 22.98 9.61 -10.71
CA SER A 77 22.98 9.75 -12.18
C SER A 77 21.58 9.92 -12.75
N ALA A 78 21.48 10.56 -13.91
CA ALA A 78 20.26 10.87 -14.66
C ALA A 78 19.36 9.68 -15.06
N ARG A 79 19.65 8.44 -14.62
CA ARG A 79 18.83 7.24 -14.87
C ARG A 79 17.43 7.32 -14.26
N THR A 80 17.20 8.23 -13.33
CA THR A 80 15.91 8.47 -12.67
C THR A 80 15.11 9.61 -13.28
N SER A 81 15.59 10.23 -14.36
CA SER A 81 15.03 11.49 -14.84
C SER A 81 13.57 11.41 -15.31
N GLN A 82 13.02 10.24 -15.64
CA GLN A 82 11.56 10.06 -15.83
C GLN A 82 11.11 8.62 -15.52
N LEU A 83 10.86 8.31 -14.23
CA LEU A 83 10.10 7.09 -13.91
C LEU A 83 8.65 7.24 -14.41
N PRO A 84 8.06 6.20 -15.02
CA PRO A 84 6.68 6.25 -15.47
C PRO A 84 5.75 6.38 -14.26
N LYS A 85 4.81 7.33 -14.37
CA LYS A 85 3.76 7.58 -13.37
C LYS A 85 2.68 6.50 -13.45
N PHE A 86 1.94 6.30 -12.35
CA PHE A 86 0.89 5.29 -12.29
C PHE A 86 -0.33 5.70 -13.13
N GLY A 87 -0.71 6.98 -13.05
CA GLY A 87 -1.82 7.54 -13.80
C GLY A 87 -3.19 7.32 -13.14
N LEU A 88 -4.25 7.70 -13.87
CA LEU A 88 -5.64 7.67 -13.40
C LEU A 88 -6.43 6.49 -13.99
N SER A 89 -7.69 6.36 -13.58
CA SER A 89 -8.60 5.31 -14.08
C SER A 89 -8.72 5.27 -15.62
N ALA A 90 -8.68 6.44 -16.26
CA ALA A 90 -8.79 6.62 -17.71
C ALA A 90 -7.45 6.55 -18.48
N ALA A 91 -6.35 6.17 -17.83
CA ALA A 91 -5.04 6.08 -18.49
C ALA A 91 -5.05 5.09 -19.67
N LEU A 92 -4.33 5.44 -20.74
CA LEU A 92 -4.26 4.64 -21.96
C LEU A 92 -3.58 3.29 -21.69
N HIS A 93 -4.03 2.26 -22.40
CA HIS A 93 -3.46 0.91 -22.24
C HIS A 93 -1.94 0.88 -22.49
N SER A 94 -1.42 1.70 -23.41
CA SER A 94 0.01 1.85 -23.68
C SER A 94 0.78 2.39 -22.47
N GLU A 95 0.27 3.44 -21.82
CA GLU A 95 0.88 4.05 -20.62
C GLU A 95 0.92 3.06 -19.46
N VAL A 96 -0.19 2.35 -19.25
CA VAL A 96 -0.32 1.32 -18.21
C VAL A 96 0.66 0.17 -18.45
N SER A 97 0.80 -0.27 -19.71
CA SER A 97 1.76 -1.30 -20.09
C SER A 97 3.20 -0.87 -19.82
N THR A 98 3.57 0.35 -20.23
CA THR A 98 4.90 0.92 -19.96
C THR A 98 5.19 1.02 -18.46
N PHE A 99 4.21 1.46 -17.67
CA PHE A 99 4.32 1.50 -16.21
C PHE A 99 4.64 0.11 -15.64
N TYR A 100 3.82 -0.90 -15.93
CA TYR A 100 4.02 -2.23 -15.37
C TYR A 100 5.28 -2.93 -15.88
N ALA A 101 5.72 -2.66 -17.11
CA ALA A 101 6.98 -3.20 -17.63
C ALA A 101 8.19 -2.62 -16.88
N HIS A 102 8.21 -1.31 -16.65
CA HIS A 102 9.28 -0.65 -15.90
C HIS A 102 9.29 -1.08 -14.43
N TRP A 103 8.15 -0.97 -13.75
CA TRP A 103 8.06 -1.28 -12.32
C TRP A 103 8.11 -2.78 -12.02
N GLY A 104 7.72 -3.64 -12.97
CA GLY A 104 7.88 -5.10 -12.85
C GLY A 104 9.34 -5.55 -12.90
N SER A 105 10.22 -4.76 -13.53
CA SER A 105 11.67 -5.00 -13.57
C SER A 105 12.45 -4.06 -12.63
N PHE A 106 11.76 -3.43 -11.68
CA PHE A 106 12.32 -2.42 -10.78
C PHE A 106 13.63 -2.87 -10.10
N ALA A 107 14.59 -1.96 -10.04
CA ALA A 107 15.85 -2.15 -9.33
C ALA A 107 16.27 -0.84 -8.67
N THR A 108 16.35 -0.86 -7.35
CA THR A 108 16.73 0.33 -6.56
C THR A 108 18.16 0.77 -6.78
N SER A 109 18.38 2.09 -6.73
CA SER A 109 19.69 2.74 -6.72
C SER A 109 20.23 3.00 -5.30
N LYS A 110 19.43 2.80 -4.25
CA LYS A 110 19.82 2.94 -2.83
C LYS A 110 21.03 2.06 -2.51
N ASP A 111 21.91 2.48 -1.60
CA ASP A 111 23.16 1.80 -1.26
C ASP A 111 23.04 0.76 -0.12
N PHE A 112 22.04 0.92 0.76
CA PHE A 112 21.75 0.05 1.92
C PHE A 112 22.89 -0.04 2.93
N SER A 113 23.73 1.00 3.06
CA SER A 113 24.84 1.03 4.04
C SER A 113 24.40 0.78 5.49
N TRP A 114 23.16 1.10 5.85
CA TRP A 114 22.60 0.80 7.16
C TRP A 114 22.57 -0.70 7.50
N ALA A 115 22.57 -1.58 6.50
CA ALA A 115 22.57 -3.04 6.70
C ALA A 115 23.95 -3.60 7.12
N ASP A 116 25.00 -2.77 7.18
CA ASP A 116 26.33 -3.18 7.60
C ASP A 116 26.33 -3.58 9.08
N GLN A 117 26.83 -4.78 9.39
CA GLN A 117 26.91 -5.30 10.77
C GLN A 117 28.31 -5.18 11.36
N TYR A 118 29.33 -5.08 10.51
CA TYR A 118 30.72 -4.99 10.94
C TYR A 118 31.29 -3.61 10.62
N ASN A 119 32.20 -3.13 11.47
CA ASN A 119 32.98 -1.93 11.19
C ASN A 119 34.36 -2.31 10.64
N PRO A 120 34.65 -2.12 9.34
CA PRO A 120 35.96 -2.44 8.78
C PRO A 120 37.11 -1.64 9.41
N ALA A 121 36.83 -0.48 10.02
CA ALA A 121 37.85 0.36 10.65
C ALA A 121 38.37 -0.19 11.98
N SER A 122 37.60 -1.02 12.69
CA SER A 122 38.04 -1.68 13.93
C SER A 122 38.79 -3.00 13.69
N ALA A 123 39.04 -3.37 12.44
CA ALA A 123 39.68 -4.63 12.10
C ALA A 123 41.15 -4.70 12.56
N PRO A 124 41.56 -5.75 13.27
CA PRO A 124 42.93 -5.89 13.79
C PRO A 124 43.99 -6.15 12.72
N ASN A 125 43.59 -6.65 11.54
CA ASN A 125 44.49 -6.87 10.41
C ASN A 125 43.75 -6.81 9.06
N ARG A 126 44.51 -6.76 7.96
CA ARG A 126 43.99 -6.66 6.58
C ARG A 126 43.08 -7.83 6.19
N GLN A 127 43.35 -9.04 6.68
CA GLN A 127 42.54 -10.22 6.34
C GLN A 127 41.16 -10.15 7.01
N VAL A 128 41.12 -9.76 8.28
CA VAL A 128 39.87 -9.55 9.03
C VAL A 128 39.06 -8.42 8.41
N ARG A 129 39.70 -7.31 8.03
CA ARG A 129 39.02 -6.20 7.34
C ARG A 129 38.33 -6.65 6.06
N ARG A 130 39.03 -7.44 5.23
CA ARG A 130 38.47 -7.97 3.99
C ARG A 130 37.27 -8.90 4.24
N ARG A 131 37.34 -9.75 5.28
CA ARG A 131 36.20 -10.60 5.67
C ARG A 131 35.01 -9.77 6.15
N MET A 132 35.24 -8.75 6.97
CA MET A 132 34.19 -7.82 7.43
C MET A 132 33.51 -7.10 6.24
N GLU A 133 34.29 -6.58 5.29
CA GLU A 133 33.76 -5.94 4.07
C GLU A 133 32.95 -6.92 3.20
N GLU A 134 33.41 -8.17 3.10
CA GLU A 134 32.72 -9.22 2.35
C GLU A 134 31.38 -9.59 2.97
N GLU A 135 31.31 -9.74 4.30
CA GLU A 135 30.05 -9.98 5.02
C GLU A 135 29.09 -8.79 4.92
N ASN A 136 29.58 -7.56 5.10
CA ASN A 136 28.77 -6.35 4.90
C ASN A 136 28.20 -6.30 3.47
N LYS A 137 28.99 -6.64 2.45
CA LYS A 137 28.52 -6.73 1.07
C LYS A 137 27.40 -7.77 0.91
N LYS A 138 27.45 -8.90 1.63
CA LYS A 138 26.37 -9.90 1.63
C LYS A 138 25.11 -9.32 2.27
N PHE A 139 25.21 -8.64 3.42
CA PHE A 139 24.05 -8.01 4.08
C PHE A 139 23.41 -6.93 3.21
N ARG A 140 24.19 -6.03 2.61
CA ARG A 140 23.65 -5.03 1.67
C ARG A 140 22.98 -5.67 0.47
N LYS A 141 23.55 -6.75 -0.08
CA LYS A 141 22.96 -7.48 -1.21
C LYS A 141 21.64 -8.13 -0.82
N ALA A 142 21.55 -8.72 0.38
CA ALA A 142 20.33 -9.31 0.90
C ALA A 142 19.23 -8.25 1.10
N ALA A 143 19.54 -7.14 1.78
CA ALA A 143 18.60 -6.04 1.99
C ALA A 143 18.09 -5.43 0.68
N ARG A 144 19.00 -5.20 -0.30
CA ARG A 144 18.62 -4.73 -1.64
C ARG A 144 17.70 -5.71 -2.36
N LYS A 145 17.98 -7.01 -2.26
CA LYS A 145 17.16 -8.06 -2.88
C LYS A 145 15.76 -8.06 -2.27
N GLU A 146 15.65 -8.07 -0.94
CA GLU A 146 14.37 -8.02 -0.22
C GLU A 146 13.54 -6.80 -0.61
N TYR A 147 14.14 -5.61 -0.66
CA TYR A 147 13.46 -4.39 -1.09
C TYR A 147 12.94 -4.47 -2.53
N ASN A 148 13.78 -4.91 -3.46
CA ASN A 148 13.39 -5.06 -4.87
C ASN A 148 12.28 -6.09 -5.05
N ASP A 149 12.37 -7.23 -4.37
CA ASP A 149 11.36 -8.29 -4.42
C ASP A 149 10.03 -7.77 -3.86
N THR A 150 10.04 -7.02 -2.75
CA THR A 150 8.85 -6.39 -2.16
C THR A 150 8.18 -5.41 -3.13
N VAL A 151 8.95 -4.54 -3.79
CA VAL A 151 8.40 -3.58 -4.78
C VAL A 151 7.79 -4.33 -5.98
N ARG A 152 8.48 -5.34 -6.53
CA ARG A 152 7.99 -6.11 -7.68
C ARG A 152 6.73 -6.90 -7.35
N GLU A 153 6.64 -7.41 -6.12
CA GLU A 153 5.46 -8.10 -5.63
C GLU A 153 4.30 -7.15 -5.42
N LEU A 154 4.55 -5.94 -4.90
CA LEU A 154 3.53 -4.90 -4.80
C LEU A 154 2.97 -4.55 -6.18
N VAL A 155 3.83 -4.38 -7.18
CA VAL A 155 3.42 -4.12 -8.57
C VAL A 155 2.57 -5.26 -9.13
N SER A 156 2.94 -6.51 -8.84
CA SER A 156 2.18 -7.70 -9.25
C SER A 156 0.82 -7.77 -8.55
N TYR A 157 0.75 -7.42 -7.27
CA TYR A 157 -0.49 -7.31 -6.50
C TYR A 157 -1.41 -6.23 -7.09
N VAL A 158 -0.89 -5.02 -7.31
CA VAL A 158 -1.63 -3.88 -7.90
C VAL A 158 -2.17 -4.24 -9.30
N LYS A 159 -1.35 -4.90 -10.13
CA LYS A 159 -1.78 -5.40 -11.45
C LYS A 159 -2.95 -6.38 -11.33
N LYS A 160 -2.87 -7.32 -10.39
CA LYS A 160 -3.93 -8.31 -10.14
C LYS A 160 -5.22 -7.65 -9.65
N VAL A 161 -5.12 -6.74 -8.68
CA VAL A 161 -6.25 -6.01 -8.10
C VAL A 161 -6.95 -5.16 -9.16
N ARG A 162 -6.19 -4.47 -10.03
CA ARG A 162 -6.76 -3.71 -11.15
C ARG A 162 -7.51 -4.60 -12.15
N LEU A 163 -6.96 -5.78 -12.47
CA LEU A 163 -7.62 -6.75 -13.34
C LEU A 163 -8.91 -7.32 -12.71
N TRP A 164 -8.90 -7.55 -11.39
CA TRP A 164 -10.08 -8.00 -10.65
C TRP A 164 -11.18 -6.93 -10.62
N ALA A 165 -10.83 -5.66 -10.45
CA ALA A 165 -11.80 -4.55 -10.54
C ALA A 165 -12.45 -4.48 -11.94
N GLY A 166 -11.65 -4.61 -13.01
CA GLY A 166 -12.18 -4.66 -14.37
C GLY A 166 -13.07 -5.88 -14.61
N MET A 167 -12.69 -7.06 -14.11
CA MET A 167 -13.50 -8.27 -14.23
C MET A 167 -14.81 -8.19 -13.44
N PHE A 168 -14.78 -7.61 -12.23
CA PHE A 168 -15.98 -7.41 -11.42
C PHE A 168 -16.96 -6.43 -12.08
N LEU A 169 -16.47 -5.33 -12.64
CA LEU A 169 -17.27 -4.39 -13.45
C LEU A 169 -17.89 -5.06 -14.68
N VAL A 170 -17.14 -5.92 -15.39
CA VAL A 170 -17.69 -6.66 -16.54
C VAL A 170 -18.80 -7.63 -16.12
N VAL A 171 -18.67 -8.27 -14.95
CA VAL A 171 -19.71 -9.17 -14.41
C VAL A 171 -20.92 -8.39 -13.91
N GLU A 172 -20.73 -7.28 -13.19
CA GLU A 172 -21.79 -6.43 -12.67
C GLU A 172 -22.60 -5.77 -13.80
N VAL A 173 -21.93 -5.29 -14.86
CA VAL A 173 -22.59 -4.81 -16.09
C VAL A 173 -23.33 -5.94 -16.81
N LYS A 174 -22.82 -7.18 -16.80
CA LYS A 174 -23.52 -8.34 -17.40
C LYS A 174 -24.76 -8.74 -16.60
N VAL A 175 -24.70 -8.68 -15.26
CA VAL A 175 -25.85 -8.92 -14.38
C VAL A 175 -26.90 -7.83 -14.58
N GLN A 176 -26.49 -6.56 -14.68
CA GLN A 176 -27.41 -5.44 -14.88
C GLN A 176 -28.05 -5.42 -16.28
N CYS A 177 -27.28 -5.77 -17.33
CA CYS A 177 -27.82 -5.97 -18.67
C CYS A 177 -28.72 -7.21 -18.78
N ALA A 178 -28.47 -8.29 -18.01
CA ALA A 178 -29.36 -9.45 -17.96
C ALA A 178 -30.70 -9.13 -17.28
N CYS A 179 -30.69 -8.30 -16.23
CA CYS A 179 -31.91 -7.80 -15.60
C CYS A 179 -32.72 -6.85 -16.51
N LEU A 180 -32.06 -6.10 -17.40
CA LEU A 180 -32.71 -5.23 -18.39
C LEU A 180 -33.17 -5.99 -19.65
N GLY A 181 -32.61 -7.17 -19.93
CA GLY A 181 -32.97 -8.04 -21.05
C GLY A 181 -34.14 -9.00 -20.78
N SER A 182 -34.47 -9.25 -19.52
CA SER A 182 -35.67 -10.01 -19.12
C SER A 182 -36.77 -9.05 -18.67
N GLY A 183 -37.51 -8.52 -19.66
CA GLY A 183 -38.85 -7.96 -19.54
C GLY A 183 -39.24 -7.34 -18.20
N CYS A 184 -39.02 -6.03 -18.05
CA CYS A 184 -39.76 -5.25 -17.08
C CYS A 184 -41.26 -5.34 -17.40
N ILE A 185 -42.03 -6.07 -16.59
CA ILE A 185 -43.46 -5.80 -16.46
C ILE A 185 -43.57 -4.56 -15.57
N ALA A 186 -43.92 -3.46 -16.21
CA ALA A 186 -44.32 -2.23 -15.56
C ALA A 186 -45.52 -2.48 -14.63
N LEU A 187 -45.40 -2.08 -13.37
CA LEU A 187 -46.54 -1.68 -12.55
C LEU A 187 -46.33 -0.21 -12.17
N HIS A 188 -47.03 0.64 -12.93
CA HIS A 188 -47.25 2.05 -12.65
C HIS A 188 -47.97 2.20 -11.30
N GLY A 189 -47.49 3.10 -10.45
CA GLY A 189 -48.16 3.50 -9.22
C GLY A 189 -47.58 4.81 -8.70
N ALA A 190 -48.02 5.91 -9.31
CA ALA A 190 -47.63 7.27 -8.97
C ALA A 190 -47.94 7.62 -7.51
N MET A 191 -47.02 8.29 -6.82
CA MET A 191 -47.35 9.16 -5.69
C MET A 191 -46.43 10.39 -5.67
N ASN A 192 -46.90 11.46 -6.30
CA ASN A 192 -46.45 12.83 -6.04
C ASN A 192 -47.43 13.49 -5.05
N GLY A 193 -46.88 14.06 -3.98
CA GLY A 193 -47.37 15.29 -3.35
C GLY A 193 -48.49 15.18 -2.30
N ILE A 194 -48.19 15.62 -1.06
CA ILE A 194 -48.67 16.89 -0.45
C ILE A 194 -48.28 16.91 1.05
N PRO A 195 -47.80 18.06 1.60
CA PRO A 195 -47.44 18.24 3.01
C PRO A 195 -48.61 18.78 3.86
N ARG A 196 -48.55 18.66 5.22
CA ARG A 196 -48.95 19.67 6.25
C ARG A 196 -49.21 19.08 7.65
N GLY A 197 -48.76 19.82 8.68
CA GLY A 197 -49.32 19.90 10.05
C GLY A 197 -48.98 18.73 10.99
N GLY A 198 -48.48 18.87 12.22
CA GLY A 198 -48.51 19.99 13.16
C GLY A 198 -49.73 19.91 14.08
N HIS A 199 -49.50 19.78 15.40
CA HIS A 199 -50.42 19.94 16.55
C HIS A 199 -51.23 18.68 16.97
N VAL A 200 -51.45 18.24 18.22
CA VAL A 200 -50.97 18.46 19.63
C VAL A 200 -51.84 17.54 20.54
N LEU A 201 -51.27 17.07 21.68
CA LEU A 201 -51.92 16.57 22.95
C LEU A 201 -53.04 15.50 22.86
N LEU A 202 -53.10 14.47 23.72
CA LEU A 202 -53.17 14.51 25.19
C LEU A 202 -52.68 13.18 25.82
N ASP A 203 -51.92 13.28 26.92
CA ASP A 203 -51.77 12.29 28.02
C ASP A 203 -53.12 12.06 28.76
N PRO A 204 -53.27 11.35 29.91
CA PRO A 204 -52.34 10.53 30.72
C PRO A 204 -52.94 9.21 31.27
N ALA A 205 -52.12 8.17 31.50
CA ALA A 205 -52.25 7.23 32.63
C ALA A 205 -51.18 6.13 32.56
N ASN A 206 -50.04 6.34 33.23
CA ASN A 206 -49.50 5.29 34.08
C ASN A 206 -48.57 5.88 35.15
N THR A 207 -49.12 6.03 36.34
CA THR A 207 -48.42 6.27 37.59
C THR A 207 -47.79 4.96 38.04
N THR A 208 -46.46 4.86 38.08
CA THR A 208 -45.77 4.16 39.18
C THR A 208 -44.35 4.71 39.35
N GLN A 209 -44.18 5.53 40.38
CA GLN A 209 -43.13 5.55 41.41
C GLN A 209 -41.83 4.77 41.10
N GLY A 210 -40.62 5.28 41.36
CA GLY A 210 -40.23 6.41 42.19
C GLY A 210 -38.71 6.66 42.13
N LEU A 211 -38.35 7.83 42.66
CA LEU A 211 -37.02 8.38 42.81
C LEU A 211 -36.08 7.52 43.65
N HIS A 212 -34.80 7.50 43.29
CA HIS A 212 -33.71 7.68 44.25
C HIS A 212 -32.48 8.27 43.52
N VAL A 213 -32.15 9.52 43.84
CA VAL A 213 -30.83 10.13 43.67
C VAL A 213 -30.37 10.54 45.05
N LEU A 214 -29.24 9.97 45.48
CA LEU A 214 -28.07 10.72 45.90
C LEU A 214 -26.85 10.03 45.30
#